data_AF-A0AAE1IU52-F1
#
_entry.id   AF-A0AAE1IU52-F1
#
_cell.length_a   1.000
_cell.length_b   1.000
_cell.length_c   1.000
_cell.angle_alpha   90.00
_cell.angle_beta   90.00
_cell.angle_gamma   90.00
#
_symmetry.space_group_name_H-M   'P 1'
#
loop_
_entity.id
_entity.type
_entity.pdbx_description
1 polymer ?
#
loop_
_entity_poly.entity_id
_entity_poly.type
_entity_poly.pdbx_seq_one_letter_code
_entity_poly.pdbx_strand_id
1 'polypeptide(L)'
;MVLVTFFCYLFKDGSCNGLQHYAALGRDCLEAAAVNLVSREKPADVYSEIAVRVHDIMIRDSNEDPTTNPKALLAKVLIDKVDRKLVKQTVMTSVYGVTFVGAREQIKRRLLDKGLKDDDKLIFDAACYAAKVTLDALGEIFEAARGIMNWLGDCAKVIASDKQAVRWTTPLGLPVVQPYCKTERHLVRTSLQFLALRREADAVDVRKQRTAFPPNFVHSLDGSHMMMTALACRDAGLRFAGVHDSFWTHACDVEKMNQILREKFVELYSSPILENLLEDFQKSYPGLTFPCLPQRGDFDLQNVLESPYFFN
;
A
#
# COMPACT_ATOMS: atom_id res chain seq x y z
N MET A 1 -9.81 38.62 -33.17
CA MET A 1 -9.27 38.28 -31.85
C MET A 1 -9.21 36.76 -31.78
N VAL A 2 -8.04 36.17 -32.06
CA VAL A 2 -7.87 34.71 -32.00
C VAL A 2 -7.78 34.34 -30.52
N LEU A 3 -8.82 33.69 -30.00
CA LEU A 3 -8.76 33.03 -28.70
C LEU A 3 -7.72 31.91 -28.81
N VAL A 4 -6.52 32.16 -28.30
CA VAL A 4 -5.55 31.10 -28.03
C VAL A 4 -6.04 30.40 -26.76
N THR A 5 -6.86 29.36 -26.94
CA THR A 5 -7.25 28.48 -25.84
C THR A 5 -6.03 27.64 -25.44
N PHE A 6 -5.42 27.95 -24.31
CA PHE A 6 -4.36 27.14 -23.73
C PHE A 6 -4.98 25.88 -23.12
N PHE A 7 -4.69 24.71 -23.70
CA PHE A 7 -5.05 23.43 -23.12
C PHE A 7 -3.99 23.02 -22.10
N CYS A 8 -4.32 23.17 -20.81
CA CYS A 8 -3.47 22.72 -19.71
C CYS A 8 -4.20 21.61 -18.96
N TYR A 9 -3.56 20.44 -18.86
CA TYR A 9 -3.99 19.35 -17.99
C TYR A 9 -3.27 19.48 -16.65
N LEU A 10 -4.01 19.36 -15.57
CA LEU A 10 -3.45 19.29 -14.22
C LEU A 10 -3.71 17.88 -13.67
N PHE A 11 -2.71 17.33 -12.99
CA PHE A 11 -2.80 16.04 -12.31
C PHE A 11 -2.97 16.25 -10.80
N LYS A 12 -3.64 15.29 -10.17
CA LYS A 12 -3.86 15.22 -8.72
C LYS A 12 -3.48 13.83 -8.25
N ASP A 13 -2.53 13.75 -7.33
CA ASP A 13 -2.01 12.48 -6.83
C ASP A 13 -2.54 12.20 -5.42
N GLY A 14 -2.85 10.93 -5.14
CA GLY A 14 -3.12 10.49 -3.77
C GLY A 14 -1.88 10.63 -2.88
N SER A 15 -2.04 11.13 -1.65
CA SER A 15 -0.91 11.36 -0.74
C SER A 15 -0.14 10.07 -0.42
N CYS A 16 -0.87 8.98 -0.17
CA CYS A 16 -0.38 7.61 -0.15
C CYS A 16 -1.59 6.68 -0.30
N ASN A 17 -2.00 6.44 -1.54
CA ASN A 17 -3.32 5.91 -1.86
C ASN A 17 -3.63 4.57 -1.15
N GLY A 18 -2.70 3.63 -1.12
CA GLY A 18 -2.88 2.38 -0.38
C GLY A 18 -3.18 2.56 1.11
N LEU A 19 -2.47 3.48 1.80
CA LEU A 19 -2.75 3.78 3.21
C LEU A 19 -4.07 4.54 3.39
N GLN A 20 -4.46 5.41 2.43
CA GLN A 20 -5.77 6.08 2.46
C GLN A 20 -6.92 5.06 2.43
N HIS A 21 -6.82 4.07 1.55
CA HIS A 21 -7.80 2.99 1.46
C HIS A 21 -7.84 2.15 2.74
N TYR A 22 -6.68 1.82 3.35
CA TYR A 22 -6.66 1.12 4.64
C TYR A 22 -7.21 1.95 5.81
N ALA A 23 -6.85 3.23 5.90
CA ALA A 23 -7.36 4.13 6.93
C ALA A 23 -8.90 4.27 6.83
N ALA A 24 -9.45 4.32 5.62
CA ALA A 24 -10.89 4.33 5.40
C ALA A 24 -11.57 3.00 5.78
N LEU A 25 -10.95 1.85 5.48
CA LEU A 25 -11.44 0.53 5.92
C LEU A 25 -11.42 0.39 7.46
N GLY A 26 -10.33 0.85 8.07
CA GLY A 26 -10.09 0.75 9.51
C GLY A 26 -10.84 1.81 10.33
N ARG A 27 -11.24 2.92 9.72
CA ARG A 27 -11.85 4.09 10.37
C ARG A 27 -11.05 4.58 11.58
N ASP A 28 -9.73 4.49 11.52
CA ASP A 28 -8.86 5.00 12.57
C ASP A 28 -8.59 6.50 12.37
N CYS A 29 -8.87 7.32 13.38
CA CYS A 29 -8.74 8.78 13.30
C CYS A 29 -7.28 9.25 13.13
N LEU A 30 -6.32 8.55 13.75
CA LEU A 30 -4.90 8.92 13.69
C LEU A 30 -4.31 8.56 12.32
N GLU A 31 -4.60 7.36 11.82
CA GLU A 31 -4.20 6.92 10.48
C GLU A 31 -4.81 7.82 9.40
N ALA A 32 -6.12 8.11 9.51
CA ALA A 32 -6.83 8.99 8.58
C ALA A 32 -6.20 10.40 8.53
N ALA A 33 -5.83 10.94 9.69
CA ALA A 33 -5.12 12.20 9.79
C ALA A 33 -3.71 12.16 9.15
N ALA A 34 -2.97 11.06 9.32
CA ALA A 34 -1.63 10.89 8.78
C ALA A 34 -1.60 10.87 7.24
N VAL A 35 -2.71 10.48 6.61
CA VAL A 35 -2.84 10.34 5.14
C VAL A 35 -3.81 11.32 4.49
N ASN A 36 -4.05 12.46 5.16
CA ASN A 36 -4.85 13.57 4.63
C ASN A 36 -6.32 13.22 4.35
N LEU A 37 -6.94 12.28 5.08
CA LEU A 37 -8.40 12.11 5.06
C LEU A 37 -9.13 13.14 5.92
N VAL A 38 -8.40 13.81 6.82
CA VAL A 38 -8.93 14.87 7.70
C VAL A 38 -8.51 16.24 7.16
N SER A 39 -9.42 17.22 7.22
CA SER A 39 -9.12 18.60 6.85
C SER A 39 -8.09 19.23 7.80
N ARG A 40 -7.09 19.89 7.23
CA ARG A 40 -5.98 20.55 7.94
C ARG A 40 -5.53 21.79 7.17
N GLU A 41 -4.88 22.73 7.84
CA GLU A 41 -4.28 23.91 7.21
C GLU A 41 -3.03 23.59 6.37
N LYS A 42 -2.35 22.48 6.68
CA LYS A 42 -1.14 22.03 5.99
C LYS A 42 -1.24 20.54 5.68
N PRO A 43 -0.69 20.08 4.54
CA PRO A 43 -0.67 18.66 4.21
C PRO A 43 0.17 17.89 5.22
N ALA A 44 -0.36 16.78 5.71
CA ALA A 44 0.40 15.78 6.43
C ALA A 44 1.38 15.08 5.46
N ASP A 45 2.61 14.87 5.92
CA ASP A 45 3.65 14.17 5.18
C ASP A 45 4.08 12.95 5.98
N VAL A 46 3.32 11.86 5.83
CA VAL A 46 3.54 10.57 6.50
C VAL A 46 4.99 10.09 6.41
N TYR A 47 5.66 10.37 5.29
CA TYR A 47 7.06 9.97 5.09
C TYR A 47 8.02 10.74 5.99
N SER A 48 7.78 12.04 6.21
CA SER A 48 8.59 12.85 7.12
C SER A 48 8.30 12.50 8.57
N GLU A 49 7.04 12.24 8.93
CA GLU A 49 6.67 11.77 10.27
C GLU A 49 7.36 10.44 10.62
N ILE A 50 7.34 9.48 9.69
CA ILE A 50 8.07 8.21 9.85
C ILE A 50 9.58 8.44 9.92
N ALA A 51 10.13 9.33 9.09
CA ALA A 51 11.56 9.62 9.12
C ALA A 51 12.01 10.19 10.47
N VAL A 52 11.22 11.10 11.07
CA VAL A 52 11.48 11.64 12.42
C VAL A 52 11.45 10.52 13.45
N ARG A 53 10.41 9.67 13.44
CA ARG A 53 10.31 8.56 14.40
C ARG A 53 11.48 7.57 14.25
N VAL A 54 11.86 7.24 13.02
CA VAL A 54 13.04 6.38 12.74
C VAL A 54 14.32 7.03 13.26
N HIS A 55 14.49 8.34 13.03
CA HIS A 55 15.65 9.09 13.51
C HIS A 55 15.72 9.11 15.04
N ASP A 56 14.60 9.34 15.73
CA ASP A 56 14.54 9.34 17.20
C ASP A 56 14.88 7.97 17.79
N ILE A 57 14.38 6.89 17.18
CA ILE A 57 14.73 5.52 17.57
C ILE A 57 16.23 5.29 17.38
N MET A 58 16.81 5.72 16.25
CA MET A 58 18.24 5.56 15.99
C MET A 58 19.10 6.41 16.92
N ILE A 59 18.70 7.63 17.29
CA ILE A 59 19.40 8.42 18.32
C ILE A 59 19.43 7.66 19.63
N ARG A 60 18.28 7.16 20.09
CA ARG A 60 18.21 6.40 21.34
C ARG A 60 19.12 5.18 21.31
N ASP A 61 19.01 4.36 20.25
CA ASP A 61 19.82 3.15 20.09
C ASP A 61 21.32 3.48 20.01
N SER A 62 21.71 4.63 19.45
CA SER A 62 23.11 5.06 19.35
C SER A 62 23.74 5.45 20.68
N ASN A 63 22.92 5.86 21.66
CA ASN A 63 23.38 6.23 23.00
C ASN A 63 23.55 5.01 23.91
N GLU A 64 23.09 3.83 23.48
CA GLU A 64 23.28 2.59 24.22
C GLU A 64 24.72 2.06 24.11
N ASP A 65 25.12 1.24 25.09
CA ASP A 65 26.45 0.62 25.09
C ASP A 65 26.54 -0.45 23.98
N PRO A 66 27.49 -0.32 23.02
CA PRO A 66 27.72 -1.30 21.96
C PRO A 66 27.96 -2.74 22.44
N THR A 67 28.45 -2.91 23.67
CA THR A 67 28.66 -4.25 24.26
C THR A 67 27.35 -4.94 24.63
N THR A 68 26.31 -4.16 24.90
CA THR A 68 24.97 -4.65 25.28
C THR A 68 24.03 -4.67 24.08
N ASN A 69 24.14 -3.69 23.18
CA ASN A 69 23.36 -3.62 21.95
C ASN A 69 24.28 -3.45 20.72
N PRO A 70 24.50 -4.52 19.92
CA PRO A 70 25.30 -4.45 18.70
C PRO A 70 24.77 -3.44 17.67
N LYS A 71 23.49 -3.07 17.75
CA LYS A 71 22.85 -2.11 16.85
C LYS A 71 23.28 -0.67 17.11
N ALA A 72 23.83 -0.36 18.29
CA ALA A 72 24.27 0.99 18.62
C ALA A 72 25.31 1.53 17.64
N LEU A 73 26.20 0.66 17.14
CA LEU A 73 27.18 1.02 16.10
C LEU A 73 26.51 1.32 14.76
N LEU A 74 25.53 0.50 14.36
CA LEU A 74 24.78 0.71 13.12
C LEU A 74 23.96 2.01 13.19
N ALA A 75 23.34 2.28 14.34
CA ALA A 75 22.59 3.50 14.59
C ALA A 75 23.48 4.75 14.45
N LYS A 76 24.68 4.76 15.05
CA LYS A 76 25.66 5.85 14.89
C LYS A 76 26.01 6.14 13.44
N VAL A 77 26.16 5.11 12.61
CA VAL A 77 26.47 5.26 11.17
C VAL A 77 25.29 5.85 10.39
N LEU A 78 24.06 5.58 10.83
CA LEU A 78 22.85 5.87 10.08
C LEU A 78 22.16 7.18 10.47
N ILE A 79 22.37 7.71 11.68
CA ILE A 79 21.69 8.93 12.18
C ILE A 79 21.70 10.06 11.15
N ASP A 80 22.88 10.43 10.64
CA ASP A 80 23.04 11.53 9.68
C ASP A 80 22.53 11.20 8.26
N LYS A 81 22.07 9.97 8.04
CA LYS A 81 21.58 9.48 6.75
C LYS A 81 20.06 9.35 6.69
N VAL A 82 19.37 9.35 7.84
CA VAL A 82 17.90 9.26 7.90
C VAL A 82 17.27 10.54 7.39
N ASP A 83 16.50 10.41 6.32
CA ASP A 83 15.64 11.48 5.82
C ASP A 83 14.38 10.90 5.19
N ARG A 84 13.47 11.79 4.80
CA ARG A 84 12.26 11.44 4.05
C ARG A 84 12.57 10.56 2.83
N LYS A 85 13.66 10.83 2.10
CA LYS A 85 14.01 10.11 0.85
C LYS A 85 14.42 8.66 1.12
N LEU A 86 15.07 8.39 2.25
CA LEU A 86 15.47 7.05 2.69
C LEU A 86 14.24 6.17 2.92
N VAL A 87 13.25 6.67 3.66
CA VAL A 87 12.08 5.88 4.07
C VAL A 87 10.95 5.86 3.04
N LYS A 88 10.84 6.90 2.19
CA LYS A 88 9.71 7.08 1.26
C LYS A 88 9.37 5.84 0.45
N GLN A 89 10.38 5.25 -0.21
CA GLN A 89 10.14 4.11 -1.11
C GLN A 89 9.64 2.87 -0.35
N THR A 90 10.19 2.62 0.83
CA THR A 90 9.78 1.49 1.68
C THR A 90 8.37 1.69 2.18
N VAL A 91 8.06 2.84 2.77
CA VAL A 91 6.71 3.16 3.25
C VAL A 91 5.68 3.05 2.12
N MET A 92 5.97 3.63 0.95
CA MET A 92 5.07 3.62 -0.20
C MET A 92 4.80 2.22 -0.74
N THR A 93 5.75 1.29 -0.63
CA THR A 93 5.60 -0.06 -1.21
C THR A 93 5.22 -1.13 -0.19
N SER A 94 5.35 -0.84 1.12
CA SER A 94 4.96 -1.75 2.20
C SER A 94 3.48 -2.08 2.20
N VAL A 95 2.61 -1.10 1.91
CA VAL A 95 1.16 -1.33 1.74
C VAL A 95 0.82 -2.23 0.56
N TYR A 96 1.75 -2.33 -0.39
CA TYR A 96 1.61 -3.16 -1.58
C TYR A 96 2.31 -4.53 -1.44
N GLY A 97 2.52 -4.98 -0.20
CA GLY A 97 3.01 -6.32 0.10
C GLY A 97 4.53 -6.48 -0.01
N VAL A 98 5.30 -5.38 0.04
CA VAL A 98 6.76 -5.48 0.15
C VAL A 98 7.16 -6.17 1.45
N THR A 99 7.88 -7.29 1.29
CA THR A 99 8.46 -8.03 2.41
C THR A 99 9.66 -7.32 3.00
N PHE A 100 10.08 -7.70 4.23
CA PHE A 100 11.31 -7.22 4.85
C PHE A 100 12.54 -7.28 3.91
N VAL A 101 12.67 -8.37 3.14
CA VAL A 101 13.77 -8.51 2.17
C VAL A 101 13.71 -7.43 1.09
N GLY A 102 12.50 -7.16 0.57
CA GLY A 102 12.30 -6.10 -0.41
C GLY A 102 12.57 -4.70 0.17
N ALA A 103 12.09 -4.43 1.38
CA ALA A 103 12.32 -3.18 2.11
C ALA A 103 13.83 -2.94 2.34
N ARG A 104 14.56 -3.96 2.79
CA ARG A 104 16.02 -3.92 2.94
C ARG A 104 16.71 -3.56 1.62
N GLU A 105 16.35 -4.21 0.51
CA GLU A 105 16.98 -3.92 -0.78
C GLU A 105 16.69 -2.50 -1.30
N GLN A 106 15.54 -1.94 -0.96
CA GLN A 106 15.21 -0.56 -1.29
C GLN A 106 16.06 0.42 -0.45
N ILE A 107 16.15 0.20 0.86
CA ILE A 107 16.95 1.02 1.77
C ILE A 107 18.43 0.90 1.44
N LYS A 108 18.94 -0.30 1.18
CA LYS A 108 20.34 -0.52 0.74
C LYS A 108 20.69 0.34 -0.46
N ARG A 109 19.85 0.35 -1.49
CA ARG A 109 20.03 1.20 -2.68
C ARG A 109 20.09 2.69 -2.32
N ARG A 110 19.23 3.16 -1.42
CA ARG A 110 19.22 4.55 -0.96
C ARG A 110 20.44 4.93 -0.11
N LEU A 111 20.95 4.00 0.71
CA LEU A 111 22.18 4.22 1.47
C LEU A 111 23.40 4.34 0.55
N LEU A 112 23.47 3.51 -0.50
CA LEU A 112 24.49 3.60 -1.54
C LEU A 112 24.43 4.93 -2.31
N ASP A 113 23.23 5.38 -2.71
CA ASP A 113 23.01 6.69 -3.35
C ASP A 113 23.50 7.86 -2.47
N LYS A 114 23.41 7.70 -1.13
CA LYS A 114 23.85 8.68 -0.12
C LYS A 114 25.34 8.61 0.21
N GLY A 115 26.10 7.84 -0.56
CA GLY A 115 27.55 7.76 -0.44
C GLY A 115 28.06 6.91 0.71
N LEU A 116 27.22 6.03 1.30
CA LEU A 116 27.71 5.01 2.24
C LEU A 116 28.49 3.98 1.44
N LYS A 117 29.81 4.15 1.37
CA LYS A 117 30.76 3.29 0.65
C LYS A 117 31.69 2.61 1.65
N ASP A 118 31.10 1.83 2.54
CA ASP A 118 31.80 0.97 3.49
C ASP A 118 31.84 -0.47 3.00
N ASP A 119 32.37 -1.37 3.83
CA ASP A 119 32.32 -2.82 3.61
C ASP A 119 30.88 -3.30 3.32
N ASP A 120 30.74 -4.23 2.37
CA ASP A 120 29.47 -4.79 1.92
C ASP A 120 28.66 -5.39 3.09
N LYS A 121 29.37 -5.94 4.08
CA LYS A 121 28.76 -6.47 5.30
C LYS A 121 28.13 -5.37 6.15
N LEU A 122 28.85 -4.26 6.38
CA LEU A 122 28.33 -3.13 7.15
C LEU A 122 27.09 -2.53 6.47
N ILE A 123 27.14 -2.35 5.15
CA ILE A 123 26.00 -1.82 4.38
C ILE A 123 24.79 -2.75 4.49
N PHE A 124 25.01 -4.06 4.42
CA PHE A 124 23.94 -5.04 4.57
C PHE A 124 23.30 -5.00 5.96
N ASP A 125 24.12 -4.96 7.01
CA ASP A 125 23.66 -4.93 8.40
C ASP A 125 22.95 -3.60 8.72
N ALA A 126 23.49 -2.48 8.25
CA ALA A 126 22.89 -1.16 8.34
C ALA A 126 21.53 -1.11 7.61
N ALA A 127 21.43 -1.66 6.40
CA ALA A 127 20.17 -1.74 5.66
C ALA A 127 19.14 -2.64 6.37
N CYS A 128 19.57 -3.76 6.98
CA CYS A 128 18.69 -4.62 7.76
C CYS A 128 18.12 -3.90 8.97
N TYR A 129 18.97 -3.19 9.71
CA TYR A 129 18.57 -2.43 10.89
C TYR A 129 17.62 -1.28 10.51
N ALA A 130 17.99 -0.45 9.52
CA ALA A 130 17.15 0.65 9.05
C ALA A 130 15.80 0.16 8.51
N ALA A 131 15.77 -0.95 7.76
CA ALA A 131 14.51 -1.54 7.29
C ALA A 131 13.63 -2.02 8.44
N LYS A 132 14.22 -2.63 9.46
CA LYS A 132 13.47 -3.08 10.64
C LYS A 132 12.86 -1.89 11.37
N VAL A 133 13.66 -0.89 11.72
CA VAL A 133 13.17 0.31 12.44
C VAL A 133 12.10 1.05 11.62
N THR A 134 12.27 1.15 10.30
CA THR A 134 11.28 1.80 9.42
C THR A 134 9.95 1.04 9.40
N LEU A 135 9.98 -0.29 9.29
CA LEU A 135 8.76 -1.12 9.28
C LEU A 135 8.08 -1.17 10.64
N ASP A 136 8.86 -1.18 11.73
CA ASP A 136 8.35 -1.13 13.10
C ASP A 136 7.66 0.22 13.34
N ALA A 137 8.30 1.34 12.97
CA ALA A 137 7.70 2.69 13.06
C ALA A 137 6.43 2.82 12.20
N LEU A 138 6.42 2.25 10.99
CA LEU A 138 5.23 2.22 10.14
C LEU A 138 4.09 1.43 10.81
N GLY A 139 4.39 0.26 11.37
CA GLY A 139 3.40 -0.61 12.01
C GLY A 139 2.86 -0.07 13.33
N GLU A 140 3.58 0.84 14.00
CA GLU A 140 3.11 1.58 15.18
C GLU A 140 2.16 2.72 14.81
N ILE A 141 2.39 3.40 13.68
CA ILE A 141 1.49 4.48 13.23
C ILE A 141 0.24 3.89 12.57
N PHE A 142 0.40 2.79 11.82
CA PHE A 142 -0.66 2.17 11.02
C PHE A 142 -1.08 0.80 11.57
N GLU A 143 -1.44 0.76 12.85
CA GLU A 143 -1.82 -0.46 13.55
C GLU A 143 -3.13 -1.07 13.03
N ALA A 144 -4.16 -0.25 12.79
CA ALA A 144 -5.45 -0.69 12.26
C ALA A 144 -5.30 -1.20 10.82
N ALA A 145 -4.57 -0.48 9.96
CA ALA A 145 -4.23 -0.95 8.62
C ALA A 145 -3.50 -2.29 8.65
N ARG A 146 -2.53 -2.46 9.56
CA ARG A 146 -1.80 -3.72 9.75
C ARG A 146 -2.72 -4.85 10.22
N GLY A 147 -3.68 -4.55 11.10
CA GLY A 147 -4.71 -5.49 11.51
C GLY A 147 -5.53 -6.02 10.33
N ILE A 148 -5.98 -5.12 9.45
CA ILE A 148 -6.75 -5.47 8.25
C ILE A 148 -5.89 -6.28 7.25
N MET A 149 -4.64 -5.87 7.01
CA MET A 149 -3.70 -6.62 6.15
C MET A 149 -3.49 -8.05 6.65
N ASN A 150 -3.31 -8.23 7.95
CA ASN A 150 -3.15 -9.56 8.55
C ASN A 150 -4.43 -10.39 8.42
N TRP A 151 -5.60 -9.80 8.70
CA TRP A 151 -6.89 -10.46 8.54
C TRP A 151 -7.12 -10.93 7.10
N LEU A 152 -6.89 -10.08 6.11
CA LEU A 152 -6.95 -10.45 4.69
C LEU A 152 -6.02 -11.63 4.38
N GLY A 153 -4.75 -11.54 4.81
CA GLY A 153 -3.76 -12.60 4.61
C GLY A 153 -4.18 -13.94 5.26
N ASP A 154 -4.78 -13.90 6.44
CA ASP A 154 -5.22 -15.11 7.15
C ASP A 154 -6.47 -15.71 6.50
N CYS A 155 -7.41 -14.90 6.00
CA CYS A 155 -8.51 -15.38 5.15
C CYS A 155 -7.99 -16.08 3.88
N ALA A 156 -7.02 -15.45 3.19
CA ALA A 156 -6.40 -16.03 2.01
C ALA A 156 -5.67 -17.35 2.31
N LYS A 157 -5.02 -17.44 3.48
CA LYS A 157 -4.36 -18.67 3.95
C LYS A 157 -5.36 -19.80 4.15
N VAL A 158 -6.52 -19.52 4.75
CA VAL A 158 -7.59 -20.51 4.97
C VAL A 158 -8.04 -21.08 3.62
N ILE A 159 -8.37 -20.22 2.65
CA ILE A 159 -8.83 -20.62 1.31
C ILE A 159 -7.75 -21.44 0.58
N ALA A 160 -6.52 -20.92 0.55
CA ALA A 160 -5.43 -21.58 -0.17
C ALA A 160 -4.99 -22.91 0.48
N SER A 161 -5.17 -23.08 1.79
CA SER A 161 -4.87 -24.35 2.47
C SER A 161 -5.86 -25.45 2.06
N ASP A 162 -7.07 -25.09 1.63
CA ASP A 162 -8.04 -25.98 0.99
C ASP A 162 -7.76 -26.19 -0.51
N LYS A 163 -6.57 -25.77 -0.99
CA LYS A 163 -6.14 -25.86 -2.39
C LYS A 163 -6.98 -25.04 -3.37
N GLN A 164 -7.70 -24.03 -2.88
CA GLN A 164 -8.49 -23.14 -3.72
C GLN A 164 -7.79 -21.79 -3.91
N ALA A 165 -8.01 -21.14 -5.05
CA ALA A 165 -7.53 -19.78 -5.27
C ALA A 165 -8.48 -18.79 -4.59
N VAL A 166 -7.94 -17.68 -4.08
CA VAL A 166 -8.76 -16.60 -3.52
C VAL A 166 -9.50 -15.89 -4.64
N ARG A 167 -10.81 -15.68 -4.43
CA ARG A 167 -11.70 -15.00 -5.36
C ARG A 167 -12.57 -14.01 -4.60
N TRP A 168 -12.77 -12.82 -5.14
CA TRP A 168 -13.65 -11.82 -4.57
C TRP A 168 -14.31 -11.01 -5.69
N THR A 169 -15.36 -10.28 -5.35
CA THR A 169 -16.02 -9.36 -6.28
C THR A 169 -15.74 -7.93 -5.81
N THR A 170 -15.34 -7.04 -6.72
CA THR A 170 -15.15 -5.63 -6.37
C THR A 170 -16.51 -4.96 -6.08
N PRO A 171 -16.54 -3.80 -5.40
CA PRO A 171 -17.77 -3.04 -5.19
C PRO A 171 -18.52 -2.66 -6.48
N LEU A 172 -17.85 -2.69 -7.64
CA LEU A 172 -18.45 -2.47 -8.96
C LEU A 172 -18.91 -3.76 -9.65
N GLY A 173 -18.88 -4.90 -8.97
CA GLY A 173 -19.35 -6.18 -9.51
C GLY A 173 -18.33 -6.92 -10.37
N LEU A 174 -17.05 -6.51 -10.39
CA LEU A 174 -16.02 -7.22 -11.15
C LEU A 174 -15.51 -8.44 -10.36
N PRO A 175 -15.69 -9.68 -10.84
CA PRO A 175 -15.09 -10.85 -10.22
C PRO A 175 -13.58 -10.87 -10.46
N VAL A 176 -12.80 -11.08 -9.40
CA VAL A 176 -11.34 -11.15 -9.42
C VAL A 176 -10.86 -12.47 -8.84
N VAL A 177 -9.85 -13.07 -9.46
CA VAL A 177 -9.24 -14.34 -9.02
C VAL A 177 -7.73 -14.17 -8.96
N GLN A 178 -7.10 -14.59 -7.85
CA GLN A 178 -5.64 -14.61 -7.76
C GLN A 178 -5.05 -15.83 -8.51
N PRO A 179 -4.18 -15.63 -9.52
CA PRO A 179 -3.68 -16.72 -10.36
C PRO A 179 -2.48 -17.47 -9.75
N TYR A 180 -2.20 -17.31 -8.45
CA TYR A 180 -0.96 -17.82 -7.87
C TYR A 180 -0.99 -19.33 -7.65
N CYS A 181 -0.38 -20.04 -8.59
CA CYS A 181 -0.12 -21.47 -8.53
C CYS A 181 1.37 -21.76 -8.37
N LYS A 182 1.70 -22.98 -7.93
CA LYS A 182 3.07 -23.49 -7.86
C LYS A 182 3.65 -23.55 -9.26
N THR A 183 4.96 -23.39 -9.36
CA THR A 183 5.68 -23.49 -10.63
C THR A 183 6.48 -24.78 -10.67
N GLU A 184 6.35 -25.54 -11.74
CA GLU A 184 7.12 -26.75 -12.00
C GLU A 184 8.18 -26.49 -13.06
N ARG A 185 9.35 -27.12 -12.90
CA ARG A 185 10.43 -27.07 -13.87
C ARG A 185 10.23 -28.20 -14.87
N HIS A 186 9.93 -27.85 -16.11
CA HIS A 186 9.80 -28.79 -17.21
C HIS A 186 11.07 -28.78 -18.07
N LEU A 187 11.80 -29.89 -18.09
CA LEU A 187 13.03 -30.03 -18.88
C LEU A 187 12.68 -30.57 -20.27
N VAL A 188 12.87 -29.73 -21.30
CA VAL A 188 12.73 -30.11 -22.69
C VAL A 188 14.11 -30.46 -23.23
N ARG A 189 14.32 -31.73 -23.56
CA ARG A 189 15.54 -32.18 -24.22
C ARG A 189 15.47 -31.81 -25.71
N THR A 190 16.45 -31.05 -26.18
CA THR A 190 16.66 -30.77 -27.60
C THR A 190 17.90 -31.52 -28.09
N SER A 191 18.15 -31.54 -29.40
CA SER A 191 19.33 -32.17 -29.99
C SER A 191 20.67 -31.53 -29.55
N LEU A 192 20.65 -30.28 -29.07
CA LEU A 192 21.85 -29.52 -28.67
C LEU A 192 22.00 -29.35 -27.16
N GLN A 193 20.89 -29.25 -26.41
CA GLN A 193 20.90 -28.96 -24.97
C GLN A 193 19.57 -29.29 -24.28
N PHE A 194 19.55 -29.16 -22.94
CA PHE A 194 18.32 -29.17 -22.15
C PHE A 194 17.82 -27.75 -21.91
N LEU A 195 16.57 -27.48 -22.29
CA LEU A 195 15.87 -26.24 -21.96
C LEU A 195 15.03 -26.45 -20.70
N ALA A 196 15.29 -25.65 -19.66
CA ALA A 196 14.49 -25.65 -18.45
C ALA A 196 13.38 -24.61 -18.55
N LEU A 197 12.17 -25.06 -18.87
CA LEU A 197 10.97 -24.23 -18.90
C LEU A 197 10.32 -24.20 -17.51
N ARG A 198 9.64 -23.11 -17.19
CA ARG A 198 8.79 -22.99 -16.01
C ARG A 198 7.33 -23.07 -16.46
N ARG A 199 6.58 -24.01 -15.90
CA ARG A 199 5.14 -24.19 -16.15
C ARG A 199 4.37 -23.99 -14.86
N GLU A 200 3.20 -23.37 -14.93
CA GLU A 200 2.27 -23.31 -13.80
C GLU A 200 1.66 -24.70 -13.57
N ALA A 201 1.74 -25.16 -12.32
CA ALA A 201 1.10 -26.39 -11.86
C ALA A 201 -0.35 -26.10 -11.45
N ASP A 202 -1.17 -27.15 -11.33
CA ASP A 202 -2.56 -26.99 -10.88
C ASP A 202 -2.66 -26.67 -9.38
N ALA A 203 -1.61 -26.98 -8.61
CA ALA A 203 -1.60 -26.77 -7.16
C ALA A 203 -1.37 -25.29 -6.81
N VAL A 204 -2.25 -24.74 -5.97
CA VAL A 204 -2.17 -23.36 -5.46
C VAL A 204 -0.90 -23.12 -4.64
N ASP A 205 -0.28 -21.95 -4.79
CA ASP A 205 0.82 -21.48 -3.94
C ASP A 205 0.27 -20.71 -2.73
N VAL A 206 0.10 -21.42 -1.62
CA VAL A 206 -0.46 -20.88 -0.36
C VAL A 206 0.28 -19.64 0.12
N ARG A 207 1.62 -19.64 0.00
CA ARG A 207 2.43 -18.51 0.46
C ARG A 207 2.14 -17.27 -0.38
N LYS A 208 2.13 -17.42 -1.72
CA LYS A 208 1.88 -16.29 -2.62
C LYS A 208 0.46 -15.77 -2.51
N GLN A 209 -0.55 -16.65 -2.45
CA GLN A 209 -1.95 -16.25 -2.22
C GLN A 209 -2.07 -15.38 -0.97
N ARG A 210 -1.54 -15.86 0.17
CA ARG A 210 -1.53 -15.12 1.44
C ARG A 210 -0.87 -13.75 1.34
N THR A 211 0.34 -13.68 0.80
CA THR A 211 1.10 -12.41 0.79
C THR A 211 0.60 -11.42 -0.26
N ALA A 212 -0.01 -11.90 -1.34
CA ALA A 212 -0.46 -11.05 -2.43
C ALA A 212 -1.93 -10.63 -2.30
N PHE A 213 -2.72 -11.27 -1.42
CA PHE A 213 -4.13 -10.91 -1.29
C PHE A 213 -4.37 -9.49 -0.74
N PRO A 214 -3.75 -9.05 0.37
CA PRO A 214 -3.93 -7.68 0.85
C PRO A 214 -3.66 -6.59 -0.20
N PRO A 215 -2.51 -6.61 -0.92
CA PRO A 215 -2.24 -5.58 -1.91
C PRO A 215 -3.15 -5.68 -3.14
N ASN A 216 -3.47 -6.89 -3.61
CA ASN A 216 -4.39 -7.05 -4.75
C ASN A 216 -5.81 -6.59 -4.40
N PHE A 217 -6.25 -6.79 -3.16
CA PHE A 217 -7.55 -6.35 -2.69
C PHE A 217 -7.63 -4.82 -2.66
N VAL A 218 -6.63 -4.14 -2.09
CA VAL A 218 -6.58 -2.67 -2.09
C VAL A 218 -6.46 -2.11 -3.51
N HIS A 219 -5.67 -2.74 -4.39
CA HIS A 219 -5.63 -2.39 -5.81
C HIS A 219 -6.98 -2.55 -6.52
N SER A 220 -7.83 -3.47 -6.05
CA SER A 220 -9.17 -3.58 -6.62
C SER A 220 -10.10 -2.46 -6.13
N LEU A 221 -9.86 -1.92 -4.94
CA LEU A 221 -10.60 -0.79 -4.38
C LEU A 221 -10.16 0.54 -4.99
N ASP A 222 -8.86 0.75 -5.19
CA ASP A 222 -8.34 1.94 -5.88
C ASP A 222 -8.88 2.02 -7.32
N GLY A 223 -8.88 0.90 -8.05
CA GLY A 223 -9.43 0.80 -9.38
C GLY A 223 -10.93 1.05 -9.40
N SER A 224 -11.65 0.57 -8.39
CA SER A 224 -13.09 0.84 -8.25
C SER A 224 -13.35 2.33 -8.00
N HIS A 225 -12.57 2.97 -7.12
CA HIS A 225 -12.67 4.41 -6.84
C HIS A 225 -12.37 5.25 -8.08
N MET A 226 -11.31 4.91 -8.83
CA MET A 226 -10.97 5.57 -10.09
C MET A 226 -12.12 5.44 -11.10
N MET A 227 -12.69 4.23 -11.28
CA MET A 227 -13.78 4.01 -12.22
C MET A 227 -15.05 4.77 -11.82
N MET A 228 -15.42 4.75 -10.54
CA MET A 228 -16.55 5.54 -10.01
C MET A 228 -16.37 7.03 -10.27
N THR A 229 -15.15 7.54 -10.04
CA THR A 229 -14.81 8.93 -10.31
C THR A 229 -14.87 9.25 -11.80
N ALA A 230 -14.30 8.42 -12.67
CA ALA A 230 -14.30 8.63 -14.10
C ALA A 230 -15.72 8.71 -14.67
N LEU A 231 -16.62 7.84 -14.22
CA LEU A 231 -18.04 7.85 -14.59
C LEU A 231 -18.72 9.15 -14.12
N ALA A 232 -18.51 9.54 -12.87
CA ALA A 232 -19.11 10.76 -12.33
C ALA A 232 -18.57 12.04 -12.99
N CYS A 233 -17.27 12.09 -13.31
CA CYS A 233 -16.67 13.16 -14.11
C CYS A 233 -17.30 13.25 -15.50
N ARG A 234 -17.46 12.11 -16.20
CA ARG A 234 -18.13 12.06 -17.51
C ARG A 234 -19.55 12.60 -17.42
N ASP A 235 -20.32 12.18 -16.43
CA ASP A 235 -21.72 12.58 -16.25
C ASP A 235 -21.85 14.06 -15.88
N ALA A 236 -20.82 14.63 -15.23
CA ALA A 236 -20.69 16.06 -14.97
C ALA A 236 -20.09 16.86 -16.15
N GLY A 237 -19.77 16.22 -17.29
CA GLY A 237 -19.23 16.86 -18.49
C GLY A 237 -17.72 17.11 -18.47
N LEU A 238 -16.98 16.57 -17.50
CA LEU A 238 -15.54 16.74 -17.37
C LEU A 238 -14.78 15.75 -18.25
N ARG A 239 -13.59 16.16 -18.72
CA ARG A 239 -12.61 15.24 -19.30
C ARG A 239 -11.78 14.62 -18.18
N PHE A 240 -11.66 13.29 -18.20
CA PHE A 240 -10.91 12.54 -17.19
C PHE A 240 -9.86 11.67 -17.88
N ALA A 241 -8.64 11.68 -17.34
CA ALA A 241 -7.62 10.67 -17.58
C ALA A 241 -7.03 10.24 -16.23
N GLY A 242 -6.53 9.02 -16.14
CA GLY A 242 -5.96 8.52 -14.89
C GLY A 242 -4.84 7.53 -15.13
N VAL A 243 -3.84 7.58 -14.24
CA VAL A 243 -2.77 6.59 -14.13
C VAL A 243 -2.79 6.08 -12.69
N HIS A 244 -3.47 4.96 -12.47
CA HIS A 244 -3.70 4.40 -11.13
C HIS A 244 -4.29 5.43 -10.16
N ASP A 245 -3.49 5.95 -9.23
CA ASP A 245 -3.85 6.91 -8.18
C ASP A 245 -3.53 8.37 -8.54
N SER A 246 -3.29 8.66 -9.82
CA SER A 246 -3.10 10.00 -10.38
C SER A 246 -4.24 10.36 -11.33
N PHE A 247 -4.98 11.43 -11.04
CA PHE A 247 -6.22 11.81 -11.76
C PHE A 247 -6.12 13.17 -12.42
N TRP A 248 -6.44 13.21 -13.71
CA TRP A 248 -6.11 14.32 -14.60
C TRP A 248 -7.37 14.88 -15.25
N THR A 249 -7.45 16.20 -15.30
CA THR A 249 -8.52 16.94 -16.00
C THR A 249 -7.99 18.28 -16.52
N HIS A 250 -8.84 19.07 -17.18
CA HIS A 250 -8.48 20.43 -17.59
C HIS A 250 -8.39 21.36 -16.38
N ALA A 251 -7.51 22.36 -16.43
CA ALA A 251 -7.27 23.26 -15.30
C ALA A 251 -8.55 23.94 -14.75
N CYS A 252 -9.52 24.25 -15.60
CA CYS A 252 -10.80 24.84 -15.20
C CYS A 252 -11.71 23.88 -14.40
N ASP A 253 -11.47 22.57 -14.51
CA ASP A 253 -12.34 21.51 -14.00
C ASP A 253 -11.81 20.89 -12.70
N VAL A 254 -10.59 21.26 -12.27
CA VAL A 254 -9.88 20.63 -11.14
C VAL A 254 -10.67 20.72 -9.84
N GLU A 255 -11.28 21.87 -9.54
CA GLU A 255 -12.08 22.04 -8.32
C GLU A 255 -13.27 21.07 -8.32
N LYS A 256 -13.95 20.95 -9.46
CA LYS A 256 -15.10 20.06 -9.59
C LYS A 256 -14.70 18.59 -9.56
N MET A 257 -13.59 18.22 -10.20
CA MET A 257 -13.03 16.87 -10.13
C MET A 257 -12.67 16.51 -8.69
N ASN A 258 -12.03 17.41 -7.92
CA ASN A 258 -11.68 17.17 -6.52
C ASN A 258 -12.90 16.96 -5.63
N GLN A 259 -14.00 17.68 -5.89
CA GLN A 259 -15.28 17.43 -5.22
C GLN A 259 -15.79 16.02 -5.51
N ILE A 260 -15.89 15.65 -6.79
CA ILE A 260 -16.37 14.32 -7.23
C ILE A 260 -15.50 13.21 -6.64
N LEU A 261 -14.18 13.42 -6.60
CA LEU A 261 -13.22 12.46 -6.05
C LEU A 261 -13.50 12.11 -4.60
N ARG A 262 -13.71 13.12 -3.75
CA ARG A 262 -14.04 12.94 -2.33
C ARG A 262 -15.41 12.31 -2.17
N GLU A 263 -16.41 12.77 -2.92
CA GLU A 263 -17.76 12.20 -2.89
C GLU A 263 -17.76 10.70 -3.22
N LYS A 264 -17.07 10.31 -4.29
CA LYS A 264 -16.98 8.88 -4.70
C LYS A 264 -16.15 8.03 -3.76
N PHE A 265 -15.14 8.61 -3.09
CA PHE A 265 -14.40 7.92 -2.04
C PHE A 265 -15.29 7.64 -0.83
N VAL A 266 -16.03 8.64 -0.36
CA VAL A 266 -16.98 8.51 0.76
C VAL A 266 -18.10 7.54 0.41
N GLU A 267 -18.65 7.60 -0.79
CA GLU A 267 -19.66 6.65 -1.28
C GLU A 267 -19.15 5.20 -1.25
N LEU A 268 -17.95 4.96 -1.76
CA LEU A 268 -17.32 3.63 -1.77
C LEU A 268 -17.20 3.07 -0.34
N TYR A 269 -16.67 3.87 0.59
CA TYR A 269 -16.39 3.45 1.97
C TYR A 269 -17.57 3.54 2.94
N SER A 270 -18.69 4.13 2.50
CA SER A 270 -19.96 4.04 3.21
C SER A 270 -20.58 2.65 3.13
N SER A 271 -20.15 1.85 2.13
CA SER A 271 -20.52 0.43 2.03
C SER A 271 -19.71 -0.43 3.02
N PRO A 272 -20.29 -1.51 3.59
CA PRO A 272 -19.59 -2.39 4.53
C PRO A 272 -18.68 -3.38 3.79
N ILE A 273 -17.58 -2.87 3.22
CA ILE A 273 -16.72 -3.62 2.28
C ILE A 273 -16.13 -4.90 2.90
N LEU A 274 -15.65 -4.85 4.14
CA LEU A 274 -15.00 -6.01 4.78
C LEU A 274 -16.04 -7.07 5.18
N GLU A 275 -17.22 -6.63 5.63
CA GLU A 275 -18.36 -7.50 5.90
C GLU A 275 -18.83 -8.22 4.65
N ASN A 276 -19.05 -7.47 3.56
CA ASN A 276 -19.45 -8.03 2.28
C ASN A 276 -18.44 -9.06 1.79
N LEU A 277 -17.14 -8.78 1.92
CA LEU A 277 -16.07 -9.71 1.57
C LEU A 277 -16.14 -10.99 2.42
N LEU A 278 -16.34 -10.87 3.73
CA LEU A 278 -16.45 -12.02 4.63
C LEU A 278 -17.68 -12.87 4.31
N GLU A 279 -18.83 -12.23 4.06
CA GLU A 279 -20.05 -12.93 3.64
C GLU A 279 -19.85 -13.66 2.30
N ASP A 280 -19.20 -13.02 1.34
CA ASP A 280 -18.90 -13.62 0.03
C ASP A 280 -17.95 -14.82 0.17
N PHE A 281 -16.97 -14.75 1.08
CA PHE A 281 -16.11 -15.88 1.40
C PHE A 281 -16.89 -17.02 2.06
N GLN A 282 -17.77 -16.73 3.02
CA GLN A 282 -18.61 -17.75 3.66
C GLN A 282 -19.55 -18.43 2.66
N LYS A 283 -20.11 -17.67 1.70
CA LYS A 283 -20.96 -18.20 0.62
C LYS A 283 -20.17 -19.02 -0.39
N SER A 284 -18.99 -18.55 -0.79
CA SER A 284 -18.15 -19.18 -1.81
C SER A 284 -17.41 -20.42 -1.29
N TYR A 285 -17.13 -20.46 0.02
CA TYR A 285 -16.37 -21.50 0.69
C TYR A 285 -17.09 -22.03 1.94
N PRO A 286 -18.27 -22.68 1.80
CA PRO A 286 -19.16 -23.02 2.92
C PRO A 286 -18.59 -24.03 3.94
N GLY A 287 -17.48 -24.69 3.62
CA GLY A 287 -16.79 -25.62 4.53
C GLY A 287 -15.63 -24.99 5.33
N LEU A 288 -15.33 -23.70 5.12
CA LEU A 288 -14.19 -23.02 5.74
C LEU A 288 -14.65 -22.06 6.84
N THR A 289 -13.86 -22.01 7.93
CA THR A 289 -14.06 -21.06 9.02
C THR A 289 -13.08 -19.90 8.89
N PHE A 290 -13.61 -18.69 8.82
CA PHE A 290 -12.85 -17.47 8.64
C PHE A 290 -12.64 -16.73 9.98
N PRO A 291 -11.52 -16.00 10.16
CA PRO A 291 -11.30 -15.17 11.32
C PRO A 291 -12.32 -14.02 11.40
N CYS A 292 -12.68 -13.61 12.62
CA CYS A 292 -13.55 -12.46 12.85
C CYS A 292 -12.96 -11.18 12.26
N LEU A 293 -13.83 -10.24 11.89
CA LEU A 293 -13.42 -8.93 11.39
C LEU A 293 -12.57 -8.19 12.43
N PRO A 294 -11.53 -7.45 11.99
CA PRO A 294 -10.77 -6.59 12.88
C PRO A 294 -11.66 -5.48 13.45
N GLN A 295 -11.32 -5.00 14.65
CA GLN A 295 -11.98 -3.82 15.21
C GLN A 295 -11.69 -2.60 14.33
N ARG A 296 -12.72 -1.75 14.16
CA ARG A 296 -12.63 -0.48 13.47
C ARG A 296 -12.71 0.65 14.47
N GLY A 297 -12.08 1.77 14.15
CA GLY A 297 -12.28 3.02 14.87
C GLY A 297 -13.61 3.69 14.51
N ASP A 298 -13.72 4.95 14.90
CA ASP A 298 -14.91 5.79 14.83
C ASP A 298 -14.75 7.00 13.88
N PHE A 299 -13.71 7.00 13.03
CA PHE A 299 -13.49 8.05 12.05
C PHE A 299 -14.72 8.24 11.15
N ASP A 300 -15.26 9.47 11.15
CA ASP A 300 -16.33 9.86 10.25
C ASP A 300 -15.77 10.14 8.84
N LEU A 301 -16.17 9.29 7.90
CA LEU A 301 -15.79 9.40 6.49
C LEU A 301 -16.28 10.71 5.85
N GLN A 302 -17.33 11.34 6.37
CA GLN A 302 -17.81 12.63 5.86
C GLN A 302 -16.74 13.73 5.93
N ASN A 303 -15.79 13.63 6.88
CA ASN A 303 -14.66 14.55 7.00
C ASN A 303 -13.78 14.59 5.74
N VAL A 304 -13.78 13.53 4.92
CA VAL A 304 -13.02 13.49 3.66
C VAL A 304 -13.52 14.54 2.67
N LEU A 305 -14.82 14.87 2.68
CA LEU A 305 -15.42 15.86 1.77
C LEU A 305 -14.79 17.26 1.95
N GLU A 306 -14.34 17.56 3.16
CA GLU A 306 -13.72 18.84 3.52
C GLU A 306 -12.19 18.80 3.47
N SER A 307 -11.57 17.67 3.11
CA SER A 307 -10.11 17.51 3.13
C SER A 307 -9.45 18.08 1.85
N PRO A 308 -8.78 19.24 1.90
CA PRO A 308 -8.17 19.85 0.73
C PRO A 308 -6.99 19.03 0.19
N TYR A 309 -6.29 18.29 1.06
CA TYR A 309 -5.03 17.60 0.73
C TYR A 309 -5.18 16.10 0.48
N PHE A 310 -6.41 15.57 0.49
CA PHE A 310 -6.70 14.16 0.17
C PHE A 310 -6.04 13.73 -1.16
N PHE A 311 -6.26 14.52 -2.21
CA PHE A 311 -5.54 14.47 -3.49
C PHE A 311 -5.00 15.87 -3.75
N ASN A 312 -3.68 16.01 -3.94
CA ASN A 312 -3.03 17.32 -4.09
C ASN A 312 -2.15 17.40 -5.34
#